data_AF-A0A8S4RZB2-F1
#
_entry.id   AF-A0A8S4RZB2-F1
#
_cell.length_a   1.000
_cell.length_b   1.000
_cell.length_c   1.000
_cell.angle_alpha   90.00
_cell.angle_beta   90.00
_cell.angle_gamma   90.00
#
_symmetry.space_group_name_H-M   'P 1'
#
loop_
_entity.id
_entity.type
_entity.pdbx_description
1 polymer ?
#
loop_
_entity_poly.entity_id
_entity_poly.type
_entity_poly.pdbx_seq_one_letter_code
_entity_poly.pdbx_strand_id
1 'polypeptide(L)'
;DGAPAQGKFAGVGPDSILCMAEQVGADLNAEAATNLAEDVSYKLRQTISTIALHSEMMKKSCVDGWDVNKVLTLSDTSPVVGASAALYAPVGDEKICCEIVRKY
;
A
#
# COMPACT_ATOMS: atom_id res chain seq x y z
N ASP A 1 2.34 -6.83 34.33
CA ASP A 1 3.44 -6.12 33.64
C ASP A 1 3.06 -5.81 32.21
N GLY A 2 2.42 -4.66 32.03
CA GLY A 2 2.06 -4.12 30.73
C GLY A 2 3.20 -3.27 30.18
N ALA A 3 3.88 -3.78 29.15
CA ALA A 3 4.66 -2.95 28.25
C ALA A 3 3.73 -2.53 27.09
N PRO A 4 3.73 -1.25 26.66
CA PRO A 4 3.07 -0.89 25.42
C PRO A 4 3.74 -1.68 24.29
N ALA A 5 2.96 -2.26 23.40
CA ALA A 5 3.43 -3.06 22.26
C ALA A 5 4.11 -2.20 21.17
N GLN A 6 4.88 -1.18 21.56
CA GLN A 6 5.79 -0.47 20.68
C GLN A 6 6.97 -1.41 20.39
N GLY A 7 6.94 -2.07 19.22
CA GLY A 7 8.11 -2.83 18.74
C GLY A 7 7.84 -4.10 17.95
N LYS A 8 6.59 -4.58 17.83
CA LYS A 8 6.33 -5.84 17.09
C LYS A 8 6.22 -5.66 15.57
N PHE A 9 5.93 -4.44 15.10
CA PHE A 9 5.67 -4.16 13.69
C PHE A 9 6.52 -2.98 13.21
N ALA A 10 7.11 -3.12 12.02
CA ALA A 10 7.67 -1.97 11.32
C ALA A 10 6.56 -0.93 11.09
N GLY A 11 6.91 0.34 11.24
CA GLY A 11 5.97 1.46 11.14
C GLY A 11 6.61 2.64 10.44
N VAL A 12 5.76 3.59 10.05
CA VAL A 12 6.18 4.91 9.57
C VAL A 12 6.74 5.68 10.76
N GLY A 13 7.94 6.26 10.60
CA GLY A 13 8.57 7.08 11.63
C GLY A 13 8.17 8.55 11.55
N PRO A 14 8.35 9.33 12.63
CA PRO A 14 8.06 10.77 12.65
C PRO A 14 8.81 11.54 11.54
N ASP A 15 10.03 11.15 11.21
CA ASP A 15 10.84 11.78 10.16
C ASP A 15 10.17 11.70 8.78
N SER A 16 9.47 10.59 8.49
CA SER A 16 8.72 10.46 7.24
C SER A 16 7.52 11.40 7.19
N ILE A 17 6.86 11.63 8.33
CA ILE A 17 5.75 12.58 8.46
C ILE A 17 6.25 14.01 8.25
N LEU A 18 7.37 14.39 8.89
CA LEU A 18 7.97 15.71 8.72
C LEU A 18 8.39 15.96 7.27
N CYS A 19 9.02 14.96 6.61
CA CYS A 19 9.36 15.06 5.20
C CYS A 19 8.14 15.32 4.30
N MET A 20 6.98 14.71 4.60
CA MET A 20 5.73 15.00 3.87
C MET A 20 5.17 16.38 4.19
N ALA A 21 5.27 16.82 5.45
CA ALA A 21 4.80 18.12 5.90
C ALA A 21 5.58 19.26 5.22
N GLU A 22 6.89 19.10 5.06
CA GLU A 22 7.75 20.03 4.32
C GLU A 22 7.30 20.20 2.86
N GLN A 23 6.89 19.12 2.19
CA GLN A 23 6.43 19.18 0.79
C GLN A 23 5.15 20.00 0.61
N VAL A 24 4.33 20.10 1.65
CA VAL A 24 3.07 20.86 1.63
C VAL A 24 3.17 22.20 2.37
N GLY A 25 4.36 22.56 2.87
CA GLY A 25 4.59 23.80 3.62
C GLY A 25 3.88 23.84 4.99
N ALA A 26 3.62 22.68 5.59
CA ALA A 26 2.98 22.57 6.89
C ALA A 26 4.04 22.48 8.00
N ASP A 27 3.91 23.33 9.02
CA ASP A 27 4.74 23.27 10.22
C ASP A 27 4.10 22.34 11.26
N LEU A 28 4.80 21.29 11.64
CA LEU A 28 4.34 20.27 12.58
C LEU A 28 5.29 20.20 13.77
N ASN A 29 4.73 20.24 14.98
CA ASN A 29 5.51 19.97 16.17
C ASN A 29 5.82 18.47 16.32
N ALA A 30 6.80 18.14 17.15
CA ALA A 30 7.30 16.77 17.32
C ALA A 30 6.23 15.80 17.86
N GLU A 31 5.33 16.28 18.72
CA GLU A 31 4.24 15.47 19.27
C GLU A 31 3.23 15.09 18.18
N ALA A 32 2.81 16.05 17.35
CA ALA A 32 1.89 15.82 16.25
C ALA A 32 2.49 14.87 15.20
N ALA A 33 3.78 15.02 14.88
CA ALA A 33 4.47 14.11 13.97
C ALA A 33 4.53 12.68 14.52
N THR A 34 4.76 12.52 15.83
CA THR A 34 4.79 11.21 16.50
C THR A 34 3.41 10.55 16.50
N ASN A 35 2.38 11.28 16.91
CA ASN A 35 1.02 10.75 16.96
C ASN A 35 0.52 10.37 15.56
N LEU A 36 0.78 11.21 14.54
CA LEU A 36 0.40 10.90 13.17
C LEU A 36 1.15 9.69 12.61
N ALA A 37 2.43 9.52 12.96
CA ALA A 37 3.22 8.35 12.58
C ALA A 37 2.61 7.05 13.17
N GLU A 38 2.13 7.09 14.41
CA GLU A 38 1.43 5.96 15.04
C GLU A 38 0.09 5.66 14.35
N ASP A 39 -0.73 6.68 14.09
CA ASP A 39 -2.02 6.56 13.41
C ASP A 39 -1.88 6.00 11.99
N VAL A 40 -0.95 6.55 11.20
CA VAL A 40 -0.65 6.08 9.85
C VAL A 40 -0.17 4.62 9.89
N SER A 41 0.70 4.28 10.83
CA SER A 41 1.18 2.90 10.99
C SER A 41 0.05 1.94 11.37
N TYR A 42 -0.87 2.37 12.23
CA TYR A 42 -2.06 1.59 12.59
C TYR A 42 -2.96 1.37 11.39
N LYS A 43 -3.29 2.43 10.66
CA LYS A 43 -4.14 2.34 9.47
C LYS A 43 -3.50 1.48 8.39
N LEU A 44 -2.20 1.62 8.15
CA LEU A 44 -1.45 0.79 7.19
C LEU A 44 -1.54 -0.69 7.54
N ARG A 45 -1.39 -1.07 8.82
CA ARG A 45 -1.54 -2.47 9.25
C ARG A 45 -2.94 -3.01 9.02
N GLN A 46 -3.97 -2.21 9.31
CA GLN A 46 -5.36 -2.60 9.03
C GLN A 46 -5.55 -2.82 7.52
N THR A 47 -5.11 -1.88 6.69
CA THR A 47 -5.22 -1.97 5.23
C THR A 47 -4.47 -3.19 4.67
N ILE A 48 -3.25 -3.48 5.13
CA ILE A 48 -2.49 -4.68 4.72
C ILE A 48 -3.26 -5.95 5.06
N SER A 49 -3.85 -6.02 6.25
CA SER A 49 -4.65 -7.17 6.67
C SER A 49 -5.86 -7.39 5.76
N THR A 50 -6.55 -6.30 5.39
CA THR A 50 -7.68 -6.35 4.45
C THR A 50 -7.26 -6.76 3.04
N ILE A 51 -6.11 -6.28 2.55
CA ILE A 51 -5.55 -6.68 1.25
C ILE A 51 -5.23 -8.17 1.22
N ALA A 52 -4.58 -8.69 2.27
CA ALA A 52 -4.26 -10.11 2.37
C ALA A 52 -5.53 -10.98 2.36
N LEU A 53 -6.54 -10.62 3.16
CA LEU A 53 -7.83 -11.32 3.20
C LEU A 53 -8.52 -11.31 1.82
N HIS A 54 -8.52 -10.16 1.14
CA HIS A 54 -9.10 -10.05 -0.20
C HIS A 54 -8.38 -10.95 -1.21
N SER A 55 -7.04 -10.96 -1.21
CA SER A 55 -6.24 -11.84 -2.07
C SER A 55 -6.52 -13.32 -1.81
N GLU A 56 -6.69 -13.71 -0.54
CA GLU A 56 -7.03 -15.07 -0.14
C GLU A 56 -8.42 -15.48 -0.63
N MET A 57 -9.43 -14.61 -0.50
CA MET A 57 -10.78 -14.85 -1.01
C MET A 57 -10.82 -15.04 -2.52
N MET A 58 -9.89 -14.39 -3.24
CA MET A 58 -9.71 -14.53 -4.68
C MET A 58 -8.85 -15.74 -5.07
N LYS A 59 -8.43 -16.56 -4.10
CA LYS A 59 -7.61 -17.78 -4.27
C LYS A 59 -6.26 -17.51 -4.94
N LYS A 60 -5.69 -16.33 -4.75
CA LYS A 60 -4.41 -15.94 -5.33
C LYS A 60 -3.27 -16.42 -4.44
N SER A 61 -2.19 -16.89 -5.05
CA SER A 61 -0.96 -17.27 -4.33
C SER A 61 -0.10 -16.07 -3.92
N CYS A 62 -0.37 -14.88 -4.47
CA CYS A 62 0.36 -13.65 -4.19
C CYS A 62 -0.55 -12.43 -4.33
N VAL A 63 -0.28 -11.41 -3.50
CA VAL A 63 -0.89 -10.09 -3.58
C VAL A 63 -0.33 -9.34 -4.78
N ASP A 64 -1.19 -8.64 -5.51
CA ASP A 64 -0.78 -7.71 -6.57
C ASP A 64 -1.46 -6.33 -6.46
N GLY A 65 -1.11 -5.43 -7.39
CA GLY A 65 -1.63 -4.06 -7.40
C GLY A 65 -3.15 -3.97 -7.58
N TRP A 66 -3.80 -5.02 -8.12
CA TRP A 66 -5.26 -5.04 -8.21
C TRP A 66 -5.90 -5.27 -6.84
N ASP A 67 -5.34 -6.17 -6.01
CA ASP A 67 -5.84 -6.37 -4.64
C ASP A 67 -5.71 -5.08 -3.82
N VAL A 68 -4.56 -4.41 -3.94
CA VAL A 68 -4.30 -3.13 -3.27
C VAL A 68 -5.33 -2.09 -3.70
N ASN A 69 -5.46 -1.84 -5.01
CA ASN A 69 -6.36 -0.80 -5.52
C ASN A 69 -7.84 -1.12 -5.29
N LYS A 70 -8.22 -2.40 -5.27
CA LYS A 70 -9.58 -2.80 -4.90
C LYS A 70 -9.89 -2.48 -3.45
N VAL A 71 -9.00 -2.82 -2.51
CA VAL A 71 -9.22 -2.49 -1.10
C VAL A 71 -9.24 -0.97 -0.86
N LEU A 72 -8.36 -0.21 -1.52
CA LEU A 72 -8.40 1.26 -1.45
C LEU A 72 -9.76 1.80 -1.91
N THR A 73 -10.24 1.35 -3.08
CA THR A 73 -11.55 1.77 -3.63
C THR A 73 -12.70 1.40 -2.70
N LEU A 74 -12.68 0.20 -2.10
CA LEU A 74 -13.69 -0.25 -1.13
C LEU A 74 -13.64 0.50 0.20
N SER A 75 -12.52 1.15 0.51
CA SER A 75 -12.29 1.94 1.73
C SER A 75 -12.44 3.44 1.47
N ASP A 76 -13.13 3.83 0.39
CA ASP A 76 -13.30 5.22 -0.06
C ASP A 76 -11.97 6.00 -0.16
N THR A 77 -10.89 5.28 -0.47
CA THR A 77 -9.55 5.85 -0.68
C THR A 77 -9.21 5.79 -2.16
N SER A 78 -8.72 6.90 -2.72
CA SER A 78 -8.34 6.97 -4.13
C SER A 78 -7.34 5.87 -4.50
N PRO A 79 -7.56 5.12 -5.60
CA PRO A 79 -6.62 4.10 -6.05
C PRO A 79 -5.31 4.73 -6.52
N VAL A 80 -4.21 3.98 -6.41
CA VAL A 80 -2.90 4.41 -6.90
C VAL A 80 -2.79 4.09 -8.40
N VAL A 81 -2.77 5.13 -9.22
CA VAL A 81 -2.62 5.03 -10.68
C VAL A 81 -1.13 4.96 -11.04
N GLY A 82 -0.77 4.13 -12.02
CA GLY A 82 0.61 4.00 -12.52
C GLY A 82 1.52 3.08 -11.70
N ALA A 83 1.02 2.45 -10.63
CA ALA A 83 1.77 1.49 -9.82
C ALA A 83 1.84 0.07 -10.43
N SER A 84 1.07 -0.21 -11.49
CA SER A 84 1.14 -1.48 -12.23
C SER A 84 1.83 -1.26 -13.56
N ALA A 85 2.91 -2.01 -13.81
CA ALA A 85 3.56 -2.04 -15.11
C ALA A 85 2.77 -2.92 -16.09
N ALA A 86 2.56 -2.44 -17.31
CA ALA A 86 2.09 -3.29 -18.40
C ALA A 86 3.21 -4.29 -18.73
N LEU A 87 2.92 -5.58 -18.55
CA LEU A 87 3.81 -6.65 -19.00
C LEU A 87 3.45 -6.96 -20.44
N TYR A 88 4.44 -7.02 -21.32
CA TYR A 88 4.25 -7.41 -22.71
C TYR A 88 4.94 -8.74 -22.96
N ALA A 89 4.28 -9.66 -23.66
CA ALA A 89 4.88 -10.90 -24.13
C ALA A 89 4.71 -11.06 -25.64
N PRO A 90 5.67 -11.72 -26.32
CA PRO A 90 5.49 -12.12 -27.71
C PRO A 90 4.40 -13.18 -27.84
N VAL A 91 3.55 -13.06 -28.86
CA VAL A 91 2.53 -14.06 -29.19
C VAL A 91 3.01 -14.93 -30.35
N GLY A 92 3.37 -16.18 -30.06
CA GLY A 92 3.89 -17.12 -31.06
C GLY A 92 5.31 -16.80 -31.52
N ASP A 93 5.69 -17.28 -32.71
CA ASP A 93 7.00 -16.99 -33.35
C ASP A 93 7.05 -15.61 -34.02
N GLU A 94 5.91 -14.94 -34.14
CA GLU A 94 5.84 -13.58 -34.66
C GLU A 94 6.20 -12.57 -33.57
N LYS A 95 7.01 -11.56 -33.91
CA LYS A 95 7.45 -10.48 -33.00
C LYS A 95 6.31 -9.50 -32.66
N ILE A 96 5.11 -9.99 -32.37
CA ILE A 96 3.96 -9.20 -31.94
C ILE A 96 3.96 -9.22 -30.42
N CYS A 97 4.29 -8.08 -29.81
CA CYS A 97 4.21 -7.89 -28.36
C CYS A 97 2.79 -7.48 -27.99
N CYS A 98 2.08 -8.32 -27.23
CA CYS A 98 0.76 -8.01 -26.69
C CYS A 98 0.85 -7.75 -25.19
N GLU A 99 0.00 -6.85 -24.69
CA GLU A 99 -0.15 -6.68 -23.25
C GLU A 99 -0.67 -7.99 -22.63
N ILE A 100 0.06 -8.49 -21.66
CA ILE A 100 -0.37 -9.59 -20.81
C ILE A 100 -1.42 -9.01 -19.87
N VAL A 101 -2.68 -9.07 -20.30
CA VAL A 101 -3.81 -8.96 -19.39
C VAL A 101 -3.74 -10.20 -18.51
N ARG A 102 -3.24 -10.06 -17.27
CA ARG A 102 -3.35 -11.14 -16.27
C ARG A 102 -4.83 -11.45 -16.10
N LYS A 103 -5.32 -12.48 -16.78
CA LYS A 103 -6.60 -13.12 -16.45
C LYS A 103 -6.33 -14.00 -15.23
N TYR A 104 -6.96 -13.62 -14.13
CA TYR A 104 -7.00 -14.35 -12.85
C TYR A 104 -7.45 -15.79 -13.04
#